data_AF-A0A354S5T8-F1
#
_entry.id   AF-A0A354S5T8-F1
#
_cell.length_a   1.000
_cell.length_b   1.000
_cell.length_c   1.000
_cell.angle_alpha   90.00
_cell.angle_beta   90.00
_cell.angle_gamma   90.00
#
_symmetry.space_group_name_H-M   'P 1'
#
loop_
_entity.id
_entity.type
_entity.pdbx_description
1 polymer ?
#
loop_
_entity_poly.entity_id
_entity_poly.type
_entity_poly.pdbx_seq_one_letter_code
_entity_poly.pdbx_strand_id
1 'polypeptide(L)'
;MHGGPDCLPAALDAFQTWCCTSSAHVDEYQFQGQPVYLFDPGTCGADMPTYVLDAQCDTLGFLGGFAGFTQIQGLDFASNSSFQGTIWHN
;
A
#
# COMPACT_ATOMS: atom_id res chain seq x y z
N MET A 1 -16.68 -20.88 -4.53
CA MET A 1 -15.66 -20.35 -3.60
C MET A 1 -15.10 -19.10 -4.23
N HIS A 2 -15.60 -17.93 -3.82
CA HIS A 2 -15.06 -16.66 -4.29
C HIS A 2 -13.99 -16.27 -3.27
N GLY A 3 -12.75 -16.69 -3.55
CA GLY A 3 -11.59 -16.34 -2.75
C GLY A 3 -11.42 -14.84 -2.76
N GLY A 4 -11.50 -14.22 -1.58
CA GLY A 4 -10.83 -12.95 -1.36
C GLY A 4 -9.34 -13.15 -1.70
N PRO A 5 -8.64 -12.09 -2.09
CA PRO A 5 -7.39 -12.21 -2.82
C PRO A 5 -6.33 -12.99 -2.07
N ASP A 6 -6.08 -14.22 -2.53
CA ASP A 6 -5.03 -15.13 -2.05
C ASP A 6 -3.59 -14.54 -2.17
N CYS A 7 -3.45 -13.38 -2.81
CA CYS A 7 -2.16 -12.75 -3.06
C CYS A 7 -1.68 -11.85 -1.91
N LEU A 8 -2.57 -11.33 -1.04
CA LEU A 8 -2.17 -10.38 0.00
C LEU A 8 -1.15 -10.98 0.99
N PRO A 9 -1.32 -12.24 1.47
CA PRO A 9 -0.30 -12.89 2.30
C PRO A 9 1.05 -13.04 1.59
N ALA A 10 1.04 -13.35 0.28
CA ALA A 10 2.27 -13.50 -0.50
C ALA A 10 2.94 -12.15 -0.77
N ALA A 11 2.18 -11.10 -1.06
CA ALA A 11 2.67 -9.74 -1.19
C ALA A 11 3.27 -9.23 0.12
N LEU A 12 2.64 -9.55 1.26
CA LEU A 12 3.13 -9.22 2.59
C LEU A 12 4.40 -9.97 2.96
N ASP A 13 4.53 -11.26 2.59
CA ASP A 13 5.76 -12.02 2.78
C ASP A 13 6.91 -11.41 1.96
N ALA A 14 6.66 -11.10 0.69
CA ALA A 14 7.63 -10.39 -0.15
C ALA A 14 8.00 -9.02 0.43
N PHE A 15 7.03 -8.24 0.88
CA PHE A 15 7.24 -6.94 1.51
C PHE A 15 8.16 -7.02 2.73
N GLN A 16 7.96 -8.02 3.60
CA GLN A 16 8.78 -8.23 4.80
C GLN A 16 10.25 -8.52 4.50
N THR A 17 10.60 -8.96 3.29
CA THR A 17 12.00 -9.21 2.92
C THR A 17 12.82 -7.95 2.68
N TRP A 18 12.17 -6.81 2.41
CA TRP A 18 12.84 -5.56 2.06
C TRP A 18 12.32 -4.34 2.83
N CYS A 19 11.20 -4.45 3.55
CA CYS A 19 10.72 -3.39 4.42
C CYS A 19 11.70 -3.09 5.56
N CYS A 20 11.56 -1.92 6.16
CA CYS A 20 12.37 -1.54 7.30
C CYS A 20 12.08 -2.41 8.51
N THR A 21 13.06 -2.56 9.41
CA THR A 21 12.93 -3.31 10.67
C THR A 21 12.00 -2.66 11.70
N SER A 22 11.58 -1.42 11.46
CA SER A 22 10.68 -0.66 12.31
C SER A 22 9.94 0.38 11.47
N SER A 23 8.71 0.70 11.88
CA SER A 23 7.81 1.66 11.20
C SER A 23 7.25 1.19 9.86
N ALA A 24 7.51 -0.06 9.46
CA ALA A 24 6.88 -0.63 8.29
C ALA A 24 5.45 -1.05 8.64
N HIS A 25 4.49 -0.69 7.80
CA HIS A 25 3.10 -1.02 8.03
C HIS A 25 2.34 -1.16 6.71
N VAL A 26 1.22 -1.87 6.78
CA VAL A 26 0.29 -2.03 5.67
C VAL A 26 -1.07 -1.56 6.12
N ASP A 27 -1.59 -0.55 5.41
CA ASP A 27 -2.88 0.05 5.68
C ASP A 27 -3.89 -0.30 4.59
N GLU A 28 -5.11 -0.62 4.99
CA GLU A 28 -6.25 -0.74 4.11
C GLU A 28 -6.95 0.61 3.96
N TYR A 29 -7.16 1.00 2.71
CA TYR A 29 -7.92 2.18 2.30
C TYR A 29 -9.03 1.76 1.34
N GLN A 30 -10.06 2.58 1.25
CA GLN A 30 -11.09 2.46 0.23
C GLN A 30 -10.92 3.59 -0.78
N PHE A 31 -10.52 3.26 -2.00
CA PHE A 31 -10.28 4.20 -3.10
C PHE A 31 -11.27 3.94 -4.23
N GLN A 32 -12.04 4.96 -4.62
CA GLN A 32 -13.12 4.81 -5.62
C GLN A 32 -14.13 3.69 -5.29
N GLY A 33 -14.35 3.42 -3.99
CA GLY A 33 -15.24 2.34 -3.54
C GLY A 33 -14.66 0.92 -3.67
N GLN A 34 -13.38 0.79 -4.04
CA GLN A 34 -12.65 -0.48 -4.04
C GLN A 34 -11.63 -0.50 -2.89
N PRO A 35 -11.43 -1.65 -2.21
CA PRO A 35 -10.36 -1.78 -1.23
C PRO A 35 -8.99 -1.76 -1.92
N VAL A 36 -8.07 -0.98 -1.34
CA VAL A 36 -6.67 -0.88 -1.75
C VAL A 36 -5.78 -0.96 -0.52
N TYR A 37 -4.56 -1.43 -0.72
CA TYR A 37 -3.59 -1.71 0.33
C TYR A 37 -2.33 -0.87 0.11
N LEU A 38 -1.97 -0.09 1.12
CA LEU A 38 -0.80 0.78 1.14
C LEU A 38 0.31 0.07 1.88
N PHE A 39 1.36 -0.30 1.16
CA PHE A 39 2.56 -0.90 1.73
C PHE A 39 3.59 0.18 1.97
N ASP A 40 3.69 0.63 3.22
CA ASP A 40 4.64 1.64 3.65
C ASP A 40 5.87 0.97 4.25
N PRO A 41 7.02 0.97 3.55
CA PRO A 41 8.21 0.27 4.02
C PRO A 41 8.84 0.88 5.27
N GLY A 42 8.40 2.05 5.74
CA GLY A 42 9.00 2.77 6.86
C GLY A 42 10.16 3.68 6.45
N THR A 43 10.87 4.21 7.45
CA THR A 43 11.79 5.35 7.31
C THR A 43 13.29 4.98 7.30
N CYS A 44 13.63 3.70 7.14
CA CYS A 44 15.03 3.26 7.04
C CYS A 44 15.68 3.58 5.69
N GLY A 45 14.89 3.95 4.67
CA GLY A 45 15.37 4.48 3.40
C GLY A 45 14.95 5.93 3.24
N ALA A 46 15.82 6.76 2.65
CA ALA A 46 15.57 8.20 2.52
C ALA A 46 14.39 8.55 1.60
N ASP A 47 14.03 7.65 0.68
CA ASP A 47 13.17 7.98 -0.47
C ASP A 47 12.24 6.82 -0.88
N MET A 48 11.96 5.89 0.04
CA MET A 48 11.11 4.76 -0.30
C MET A 48 9.65 5.21 -0.50
N PRO A 49 9.03 4.90 -1.65
CA PRO A 49 7.64 5.22 -1.85
C PRO A 49 6.74 4.20 -1.15
N THR A 50 5.52 4.63 -0.83
CA THR A 50 4.44 3.75 -0.39
C THR A 50 3.77 3.13 -1.61
N TYR A 51 3.65 1.80 -1.64
CA TYR A 51 3.09 1.09 -2.79
C TYR A 51 1.58 0.93 -2.61
N VAL A 52 0.79 1.24 -3.64
CA VAL A 52 -0.67 1.10 -3.61
C VAL A 52 -1.07 -0.08 -4.48
N LEU A 53 -1.57 -1.13 -3.85
CA LEU A 53 -2.07 -2.33 -4.51
C LEU A 53 -3.59 -2.39 -4.38
N ASP A 54 -4.29 -2.96 -5.35
CA ASP A 54 -5.72 -3.26 -5.20
C ASP A 54 -5.95 -4.62 -4.52
N ALA A 55 -7.21 -5.02 -4.37
CA ALA A 55 -7.55 -6.36 -3.91
C ALA A 55 -6.84 -7.45 -4.69
N GLN A 56 -6.74 -7.39 -6.02
CA GLN A 56 -6.06 -8.41 -6.82
C GLN A 56 -4.52 -8.36 -6.73
N CYS A 57 -3.95 -7.52 -5.86
CA CYS A 57 -2.51 -7.26 -5.75
C CYS A 57 -1.88 -6.69 -7.02
N ASP A 58 -2.67 -6.08 -7.91
CA ASP A 58 -2.15 -5.28 -8.99
C ASP A 58 -1.67 -3.95 -8.43
N THR A 59 -0.44 -3.55 -8.79
CA THR A 59 0.12 -2.28 -8.36
C THR A 59 -0.54 -1.16 -9.15
N LEU A 60 -1.36 -0.35 -8.47
CA LEU A 60 -2.04 0.80 -9.05
C LEU A 60 -1.09 2.01 -9.19
N GLY A 61 -0.08 2.08 -8.33
CA GLY A 61 0.93 3.13 -8.35
C GLY A 61 1.68 3.26 -7.03
N PHE A 62 2.33 4.41 -6.88
CA PHE A 62 3.19 4.70 -5.73
C PHE A 62 2.84 6.09 -5.20
N LEU A 63 2.90 6.25 -3.88
CA LEU A 63 2.71 7.52 -3.19
C LEU A 63 4.00 7.95 -2.49
N GLY A 64 4.20 9.26 -2.39
CA GLY A 64 5.37 9.84 -1.76
C GLY A 64 6.67 9.51 -2.51
N GLY A 65 7.68 9.06 -1.76
CA GLY A 65 9.06 8.90 -2.23
C GLY A 65 9.71 10.22 -2.66
N PHE A 66 10.91 10.14 -3.24
CA PHE A 66 11.65 11.32 -3.72
C PHE A 66 10.84 12.17 -4.71
N ALA A 67 10.05 11.51 -5.57
CA ALA A 67 9.23 12.16 -6.58
C ALA A 67 7.98 12.86 -5.99
N GLY A 68 7.59 12.52 -4.76
CA GLY A 68 6.42 13.12 -4.09
C GLY A 68 5.11 12.83 -4.81
N PHE A 69 4.91 11.60 -5.30
CA PHE A 69 3.67 11.25 -5.99
C PHE A 69 2.47 11.32 -5.05
N THR A 70 1.42 12.05 -5.42
CA THR A 70 0.18 12.14 -4.62
C THR A 70 -1.03 11.54 -5.34
N GLN A 71 -0.83 11.08 -6.58
CA GLN A 71 -1.91 10.64 -7.45
C GLN A 71 -1.81 9.16 -7.78
N ILE A 72 -2.95 8.47 -7.77
CA ILE A 72 -3.12 7.10 -8.25
C ILE A 72 -4.13 7.12 -9.39
N GLN A 73 -3.75 6.57 -10.54
CA GLN A 73 -4.56 6.61 -11.77
C GLN A 73 -5.01 8.01 -12.19
N GLY A 74 -4.17 9.03 -11.94
CA GLY A 74 -4.47 10.44 -12.28
C GLY A 74 -5.43 11.16 -11.33
N LEU A 75 -5.87 10.50 -10.24
CA LEU A 75 -6.67 11.11 -9.19
C LEU A 75 -5.83 11.32 -7.93
N ASP A 76 -6.04 12.45 -7.26
CA ASP A 76 -5.42 12.71 -5.95
C ASP A 76 -5.87 11.65 -4.94
N PHE A 77 -4.92 10.90 -4.38
CA PHE A 77 -5.22 9.78 -3.50
C PHE A 77 -5.82 10.25 -2.18
N ALA A 78 -5.25 11.30 -1.58
CA ALA A 78 -5.70 11.81 -0.29
C ALA A 78 -7.17 12.28 -0.33
N SER A 79 -7.61 12.85 -1.46
CA SER A 79 -8.99 13.35 -1.64
C SER A 79 -9.99 12.26 -2.07
N ASN A 80 -9.53 11.14 -2.61
CA ASN A 80 -10.38 10.07 -3.17
C ASN A 80 -10.26 8.73 -2.44
N SER A 81 -9.50 8.68 -1.34
CA SER A 81 -9.34 7.48 -0.51
C SER A 81 -9.91 7.71 0.89
N SER A 82 -10.24 6.63 1.58
CA SER A 82 -10.68 6.65 2.97
C SER A 82 -10.03 5.52 3.75
N PHE A 83 -9.26 5.87 4.78
CA PHE A 83 -8.59 4.91 5.66
C PHE A 83 -9.62 3.97 6.32
N GLN A 84 -9.37 2.67 6.24
CA GLN A 84 -10.18 1.64 6.88
C GLN A 84 -9.51 1.09 8.14
N GLY A 85 -8.19 0.87 8.09
CA GLY A 85 -7.43 0.37 9.22
C GLY A 85 -6.06 -0.15 8.83
N THR A 86 -5.18 -0.34 9.82
CA THR A 86 -3.89 -0.99 9.62
C THR A 86 -4.07 -2.50 9.74
N ILE A 87 -3.70 -3.23 8.69
CA ILE A 87 -3.83 -4.69 8.63
C ILE A 87 -2.55 -5.42 9.04
N TRP A 88 -1.41 -4.73 9.00
CA TRP A 88 -0.12 -5.26 9.44
C TRP A 88 0.83 -4.14 9.85
N HIS A 89 1.68 -4.41 10.85
CA HIS A 89 2.82 -3.58 11.22
C HIS A 89 3.90 -4.47 11.83
N ASN A 90 5.16 -4.01 11.81
CA ASN A 90 6.26 -4.66 12.54
C ASN A 90 6.57 -4.05 13.91
#